data_AF-A0A023EX59-F1
#
_entry.id   AF-A0A023EX59-F1
#
_cell.length_a   1.000
_cell.length_b   1.000
_cell.length_c   1.000
_cell.angle_alpha   90.00
_cell.angle_beta   90.00
_cell.angle_gamma   90.00
#
_symmetry.space_group_name_H-M   'P 1'
#
loop_
_entity.id
_entity.type
_entity.pdbx_description
1 polymer ?
#
loop_
_entity_poly.entity_id
_entity_poly.type
_entity_poly.pdbx_seq_one_letter_code
_entity_poly.pdbx_strand_id
1 'polypeptide(L)'
;VNKHVQTILNENNVELRRDAGPGVWVSALLPLAVIIGQIKYATSYKYKTAASISCGLLLQSAAFIIRTYYFQPLKGYDTITSCFVTYLLLYYFTSEGILISALYACLCMFTYQKISLPLMKLCPSSFTYGEATLVCQSFILFLVTFLVRNEQNSETCMDTGTTIIQLGVLSLMGLVSLSYYYDLKKKPVEFYSLVGFAFVFMVLSLHFLMGENPLLWIFHLVTEDTLTIKLMAFWLLCSAVAVTAVYSQIRNDEKASTAVRKIFHLLALLVFVTGIILKPCLLYVASGVAFAIFIFLDTVRILEMPPLGTFLQNGFMKFADEKDEGPIALTPVYLLVGCALPLWLYPAANISETDILPLISGLLSVGVGDSAASICGSLVGKNKWPGSKKTKEGTAACFLSQLFLVIALIQFGYIPRTNLLRPTFAIAVCSFVEAITDQVDNIVLPLLMYIMVL
;
A
#
# COMPACT_ATOMS: atom_id res chain seq x y z
N VAL A 1 19.66 5.17 17.21
CA VAL A 1 19.39 4.88 15.78
C VAL A 1 18.69 6.02 15.09
N ASN A 2 17.43 6.37 15.42
CA ASN A 2 16.67 7.43 14.72
C ASN A 2 17.43 8.76 14.56
N LYS A 3 18.05 9.29 15.64
CA LYS A 3 18.84 10.52 15.55
C LYS A 3 19.99 10.43 14.54
N HIS A 4 20.70 9.30 14.49
CA HIS A 4 21.82 9.10 13.56
C HIS A 4 21.34 8.91 12.12
N VAL A 5 20.23 8.20 11.90
CA VAL A 5 19.60 8.12 10.58
C VAL A 5 19.24 9.51 10.09
N GLN A 6 18.66 10.35 10.95
CA GLN A 6 18.36 11.74 10.62
C GLN A 6 19.62 12.54 10.26
N THR A 7 20.72 12.38 11.02
CA THR A 7 22.01 13.00 10.67
C THR A 7 22.50 12.58 9.29
N ILE A 8 22.52 11.28 8.99
CA ILE A 8 22.95 10.75 7.69
C ILE A 8 22.10 11.32 6.55
N LEU A 9 20.79 11.45 6.74
CA LEU A 9 19.88 11.98 5.74
C LEU A 9 20.11 13.47 5.50
N ASN A 10 20.32 14.24 6.58
CA ASN A 10 20.64 15.67 6.50
C ASN A 10 21.99 15.89 5.79
N GLU A 11 23.02 15.10 6.10
CA GLU A 11 24.33 15.13 5.42
C GLU A 11 24.22 14.83 3.91
N ASN A 12 23.21 14.05 3.53
CA ASN A 12 22.92 13.74 2.13
C ASN A 12 21.98 14.75 1.45
N ASN A 13 21.64 15.87 2.10
CA ASN A 13 20.69 16.88 1.61
C ASN A 13 19.29 16.29 1.31
N VAL A 14 18.79 15.43 2.20
CA VAL A 14 17.41 14.91 2.11
C VAL A 14 16.50 15.77 2.98
N GLU A 15 15.46 16.35 2.37
CA GLU A 15 14.40 17.08 3.08
C GLU A 15 13.35 16.10 3.59
N LEU A 16 13.31 15.88 4.91
CA LEU A 16 12.34 14.99 5.55
C LEU A 16 11.02 15.71 5.83
N ARG A 17 9.93 14.93 5.93
CA ARG A 17 8.64 15.44 6.40
C ARG A 17 8.77 16.03 7.81
N ARG A 18 8.13 17.16 8.06
CA ARG A 18 8.22 17.84 9.37
C ARG A 18 7.47 17.04 10.43
N ASP A 19 7.87 17.24 11.68
CA ASP A 19 7.24 16.65 12.87
C ASP A 19 7.15 15.11 12.90
N ALA A 20 7.88 14.41 12.01
CA ALA A 20 7.97 12.96 11.96
C ALA A 20 9.43 12.50 12.08
N GLY A 21 9.67 11.54 12.96
CA GLY A 21 10.94 10.84 13.08
C GLY A 21 11.18 9.89 11.90
N PRO A 22 12.41 9.38 11.73
CA PRO A 22 12.75 8.53 10.58
C PRO A 22 11.99 7.21 10.47
N GLY A 23 11.25 6.76 11.48
CA GLY A 23 10.35 5.60 11.33
C GLY A 23 11.03 4.29 10.98
N VAL A 24 12.29 4.08 11.36
CA VAL A 24 13.15 3.00 10.84
C VAL A 24 12.55 1.60 11.01
N TRP A 25 11.74 1.38 12.05
CA TRP A 25 11.05 0.11 12.31
C TRP A 25 10.05 -0.28 11.21
N VAL A 26 9.52 0.69 10.45
CA VAL A 26 8.59 0.45 9.33
C VAL A 26 9.24 -0.40 8.24
N SER A 27 10.57 -0.32 8.09
CA SER A 27 11.34 -1.12 7.13
C SER A 27 11.25 -2.64 7.34
N ALA A 28 10.76 -3.09 8.51
CA ALA A 28 10.57 -4.51 8.79
C ALA A 28 9.16 -5.01 8.43
N LEU A 29 8.16 -4.14 8.32
CA LEU A 29 6.76 -4.55 8.27
C LEU A 29 6.42 -5.35 7.02
N LEU A 30 6.66 -4.80 5.83
CA LEU A 30 6.33 -5.48 4.58
C LEU A 30 7.10 -6.80 4.40
N PRO A 31 8.43 -6.87 4.63
CA PRO A 31 9.14 -8.13 4.58
C PRO A 31 8.58 -9.19 5.54
N LEU A 32 8.27 -8.80 6.79
CA LEU A 32 7.69 -9.72 7.76
C LEU A 32 6.30 -10.23 7.34
N ALA A 33 5.46 -9.35 6.79
CA ALA A 33 4.14 -9.74 6.27
C ALA A 33 4.25 -10.85 5.22
N VAL A 34 5.15 -10.68 4.25
CA VAL A 34 5.35 -11.66 3.17
C VAL A 34 5.95 -12.96 3.72
N ILE A 35 6.98 -12.89 4.56
CA ILE A 35 7.65 -14.04 5.17
C ILE A 35 6.67 -14.87 6.02
N ILE A 36 5.85 -14.23 6.86
CA ILE A 36 4.86 -14.94 7.69
C ILE A 36 3.82 -15.63 6.82
N GLY A 37 3.36 -14.97 5.75
CA GLY A 37 2.45 -15.59 4.78
C GLY A 37 3.06 -16.84 4.14
N GLN A 38 4.36 -16.82 3.81
CA GLN A 38 5.06 -17.99 3.27
C GLN A 38 5.15 -19.16 4.25
N ILE A 39 5.30 -18.87 5.54
CA ILE A 39 5.41 -19.89 6.59
C ILE A 39 4.05 -20.56 6.85
N LYS A 40 2.97 -19.78 6.77
CA LYS A 40 1.64 -20.24 7.19
C LYS A 40 0.81 -20.90 6.11
N TYR A 41 1.07 -20.58 4.85
CA TYR A 41 0.22 -21.01 3.74
C TYR A 41 1.00 -21.84 2.74
N ALA A 42 0.28 -22.71 2.02
CA ALA A 42 0.79 -23.28 0.79
C ALA A 42 0.75 -22.20 -0.29
N THR A 43 1.92 -21.74 -0.72
CA THR A 43 2.05 -20.53 -1.52
C THR A 43 2.42 -20.81 -2.97
N SER A 44 2.02 -19.87 -3.84
CA SER A 44 2.38 -19.90 -5.25
C SER A 44 3.88 -19.71 -5.46
N TYR A 45 4.33 -20.07 -6.66
CA TYR A 45 5.71 -19.88 -7.09
C TYR A 45 6.17 -18.41 -6.95
N LYS A 46 5.37 -17.46 -7.48
CA LYS A 46 5.63 -16.01 -7.34
C LYS A 46 5.78 -15.58 -5.89
N TYR A 47 4.94 -16.12 -5.00
CA TYR A 47 4.96 -15.76 -3.59
C TYR A 47 6.21 -16.29 -2.87
N LYS A 48 6.65 -17.53 -3.17
CA LYS A 48 7.93 -18.06 -2.66
C LYS A 48 9.10 -17.17 -3.06
N THR A 49 9.15 -16.71 -4.31
CA THR A 49 10.17 -15.78 -4.79
C THR A 49 10.13 -14.45 -4.02
N ALA A 50 8.94 -13.87 -3.85
CA ALA A 50 8.75 -12.65 -3.07
C ALA A 50 9.19 -12.81 -1.60
N ALA A 51 8.90 -13.96 -0.98
CA ALA A 51 9.29 -14.26 0.40
C ALA A 51 10.81 -14.41 0.56
N SER A 52 11.48 -15.13 -0.36
CA SER A 52 12.94 -15.27 -0.36
C SER A 52 13.64 -13.91 -0.50
N ILE A 53 13.13 -13.03 -1.35
CA ILE A 53 13.65 -11.66 -1.51
C ILE A 53 13.35 -10.80 -0.28
N SER A 54 12.17 -10.97 0.33
CA SER A 54 11.79 -10.30 1.57
C SER A 54 12.75 -10.61 2.72
N CYS A 55 13.24 -11.85 2.84
CA CYS A 55 14.29 -12.20 3.79
C CYS A 55 15.57 -11.37 3.59
N GLY A 56 15.99 -11.18 2.33
CA GLY A 56 17.11 -10.32 1.96
C GLY A 56 16.89 -8.85 2.33
N LEU A 57 15.72 -8.31 1.97
CA LEU A 57 15.34 -6.92 2.27
C LEU A 57 15.31 -6.66 3.78
N LEU A 58 14.81 -7.62 4.56
CA LEU A 58 14.79 -7.56 6.02
C LEU A 58 16.22 -7.58 6.60
N LEU A 59 17.06 -8.50 6.11
CA LEU A 59 18.46 -8.62 6.55
C LEU A 59 19.25 -7.35 6.24
N GLN A 60 19.06 -6.77 5.06
CA GLN A 60 19.73 -5.54 4.66
C GLN A 60 19.26 -4.34 5.49
N SER A 61 17.96 -4.26 5.79
CA SER A 61 17.41 -3.24 6.68
C SER A 61 17.94 -3.38 8.11
N ALA A 62 18.03 -4.61 8.62
CA ALA A 62 18.62 -4.90 9.92
C ALA A 62 20.13 -4.54 9.96
N ALA A 63 20.88 -4.87 8.90
CA ALA A 63 22.30 -4.52 8.79
C ALA A 63 22.49 -2.99 8.81
N PHE A 64 21.67 -2.24 8.07
CA PHE A 64 21.69 -0.77 8.11
C PHE A 64 21.40 -0.22 9.51
N ILE A 65 20.40 -0.77 10.21
CA ILE A 65 20.05 -0.37 11.58
C ILE A 65 21.21 -0.62 12.54
N ILE A 66 21.81 -1.82 12.49
CA ILE A 66 22.92 -2.22 13.36
C ILE A 66 24.14 -1.33 13.09
N ARG A 67 24.50 -1.12 11.82
CA ARG A 67 25.61 -0.23 11.43
C ARG A 67 25.39 1.20 11.93
N THR A 68 24.18 1.71 11.77
CA THR A 68 23.82 3.06 12.24
C THR A 68 23.79 3.15 13.77
N TYR A 69 23.47 2.06 14.47
CA TYR A 69 23.60 1.98 15.93
C TYR A 69 25.05 2.13 16.38
N TYR A 70 25.98 1.48 15.67
CA TYR A 70 27.42 1.53 15.95
C TYR A 70 28.18 2.67 15.23
N PHE A 71 27.48 3.65 14.65
CA PHE A 71 28.09 4.78 13.92
C PHE A 71 29.01 4.37 12.77
N GLN A 72 28.68 3.28 12.08
CA GLN A 72 29.44 2.80 10.93
C GLN A 72 28.61 2.95 9.65
N PRO A 73 29.25 3.25 8.50
CA PRO A 73 28.55 3.20 7.22
C PRO A 73 28.24 1.75 6.86
N LEU A 74 27.18 1.54 6.08
CA LEU A 74 26.89 0.25 5.46
C LEU A 74 28.04 -0.12 4.52
N LYS A 75 28.61 -1.31 4.68
CA LYS A 75 29.76 -1.76 3.88
C LYS A 75 29.30 -2.71 2.78
N GLY A 76 30.08 -2.82 1.70
CA GLY A 76 29.73 -3.67 0.55
C GLY A 76 29.48 -5.14 0.93
N TYR A 77 30.20 -5.66 1.93
CA TYR A 77 30.00 -7.03 2.40
C TYR A 77 28.67 -7.26 3.13
N ASP A 78 28.05 -6.22 3.71
CA ASP A 78 26.71 -6.34 4.31
C ASP A 78 25.67 -6.63 3.21
N THR A 79 25.78 -5.92 2.08
CA THR A 79 24.95 -6.17 0.89
C THR A 79 25.24 -7.53 0.28
N ILE A 80 26.52 -7.92 0.13
CA ILE A 80 26.89 -9.25 -0.40
C ILE A 80 26.32 -10.37 0.48
N THR A 81 26.34 -10.21 1.80
CA THR A 81 25.74 -11.19 2.71
C THR A 81 24.24 -11.31 2.48
N SER A 82 23.55 -10.18 2.30
CA SER A 82 22.12 -10.16 1.97
C SER A 82 21.82 -10.81 0.62
N CYS A 83 22.65 -10.57 -0.40
CA CYS A 83 22.58 -11.25 -1.69
C CYS A 83 22.76 -12.76 -1.53
N PHE A 84 23.76 -13.20 -0.78
CA PHE A 84 24.07 -14.62 -0.61
C PHE A 84 22.95 -15.38 0.10
N VAL A 85 22.41 -14.82 1.19
CA VAL A 85 21.26 -15.42 1.89
C VAL A 85 20.04 -15.49 0.97
N THR A 86 19.74 -14.41 0.25
CA THR A 86 18.62 -14.38 -0.71
C THR A 86 18.79 -15.41 -1.81
N TYR A 87 19.99 -15.53 -2.36
CA TYR A 87 20.36 -16.52 -3.38
C TYR A 87 20.09 -17.95 -2.89
N LEU A 88 20.55 -18.30 -1.68
CA LEU A 88 20.34 -19.63 -1.12
C LEU A 88 18.85 -19.95 -0.93
N LEU A 89 18.09 -18.98 -0.45
CA LEU A 89 16.64 -19.13 -0.25
C LEU A 89 15.90 -19.28 -1.59
N LEU A 90 16.24 -18.47 -2.60
CA LEU A 90 15.69 -18.64 -3.95
C LEU A 90 16.02 -20.03 -4.49
N TYR A 91 17.29 -20.40 -4.52
CA TYR A 91 17.71 -21.70 -5.02
C TYR A 91 17.00 -22.87 -4.32
N TYR A 92 16.81 -22.78 -3.00
CA TYR A 92 16.14 -23.84 -2.23
C TYR A 92 14.61 -23.87 -2.43
N PHE A 93 13.94 -22.72 -2.42
CA PHE A 93 12.47 -22.65 -2.40
C PHE A 93 11.82 -22.51 -3.77
N THR A 94 12.53 -21.99 -4.77
CA THR A 94 11.99 -21.70 -6.11
C THR A 94 12.51 -22.68 -7.16
N SER A 95 13.46 -23.57 -6.83
CA SER A 95 14.08 -24.51 -7.78
C SER A 95 14.65 -23.83 -9.04
N GLU A 96 14.83 -22.51 -8.98
CA GLU A 96 15.41 -21.73 -10.07
C GLU A 96 16.86 -22.12 -10.28
N GLY A 97 17.30 -22.05 -11.54
CA GLY A 97 18.71 -22.26 -11.86
C GLY A 97 19.61 -21.36 -11.01
N ILE A 98 20.81 -21.84 -10.71
CA ILE A 98 21.83 -21.11 -9.92
C ILE A 98 22.02 -19.68 -10.42
N LEU A 99 22.09 -19.50 -11.74
CA LEU A 99 22.31 -18.21 -12.39
C LEU A 99 21.14 -17.25 -12.18
N ILE A 100 19.89 -17.72 -12.32
CA ILE A 100 18.69 -16.89 -12.19
C ILE A 100 18.52 -16.47 -10.72
N SER A 101 18.69 -17.41 -9.79
CA SER A 101 18.66 -17.14 -8.35
C SER A 101 19.70 -16.08 -7.95
N ALA A 102 20.93 -16.19 -8.47
CA ALA A 102 21.98 -15.21 -8.20
C ALA A 102 21.69 -13.84 -8.82
N LEU A 103 21.15 -13.82 -10.04
CA LEU A 103 20.77 -12.59 -10.73
C LEU A 103 19.68 -11.83 -9.97
N TYR A 104 18.59 -12.50 -9.59
CA TYR A 104 17.50 -11.88 -8.82
C TYR A 104 17.96 -11.39 -7.46
N ALA A 105 18.74 -12.18 -6.73
CA ALA A 105 19.29 -11.78 -5.44
C ALA A 105 20.14 -10.50 -5.54
N CYS A 106 21.10 -10.47 -6.48
CA CYS A 106 21.95 -9.30 -6.69
C CYS A 106 21.14 -8.09 -7.15
N LEU A 107 20.30 -8.24 -8.18
CA LEU A 107 19.52 -7.13 -8.73
C LEU A 107 18.64 -6.49 -7.65
N CYS A 108 17.94 -7.28 -6.84
CA CYS A 108 17.05 -6.78 -5.80
C CYS A 108 17.81 -6.05 -4.69
N MET A 109 18.86 -6.65 -4.12
CA MET A 109 19.59 -6.06 -2.97
C MET A 109 20.39 -4.81 -3.36
N PHE A 110 21.01 -4.81 -4.54
CA PHE A 110 21.71 -3.62 -5.04
C PHE A 110 20.73 -2.50 -5.39
N THR A 111 19.59 -2.82 -6.00
CA THR A 111 18.55 -1.83 -6.27
C THR A 111 18.03 -1.22 -4.97
N TYR A 112 17.73 -2.04 -3.96
CA TYR A 112 17.26 -1.57 -2.64
C TYR A 112 18.24 -0.59 -2.00
N GLN A 113 19.54 -0.91 -2.04
CA GLN A 113 20.58 -0.03 -1.50
C GLN A 113 20.63 1.32 -2.21
N LYS A 114 20.37 1.34 -3.52
CA LYS A 114 20.59 2.53 -4.36
C LYS A 114 19.37 3.41 -4.51
N ILE A 115 18.16 2.89 -4.38
CA ILE A 115 16.92 3.61 -4.75
C ILE A 115 16.35 4.49 -3.63
N SER A 116 16.59 4.16 -2.35
CA SER A 116 15.97 4.86 -1.21
C SER A 116 16.33 6.34 -1.11
N LEU A 117 17.62 6.68 -1.20
CA LEU A 117 18.09 8.08 -1.15
C LEU A 117 17.61 8.91 -2.36
N PRO A 118 17.78 8.46 -3.62
CA PRO A 118 17.23 9.17 -4.77
C PRO A 118 15.73 9.39 -4.70
N LEU A 119 14.95 8.40 -4.21
CA LEU A 119 13.49 8.55 -4.07
C LEU A 119 13.13 9.71 -3.14
N MET A 120 13.76 9.79 -1.96
CA MET A 120 13.50 10.87 -1.01
C MET A 120 13.98 12.24 -1.52
N LYS A 121 15.04 12.28 -2.34
CA LYS A 121 15.50 13.52 -2.99
C LYS A 121 14.55 13.98 -4.09
N LEU A 122 13.96 13.04 -4.84
CA LEU A 122 13.00 13.35 -5.90
C LEU A 122 11.68 13.88 -5.32
N CYS A 123 11.31 13.42 -4.12
CA CYS A 123 10.05 13.75 -3.46
C CYS A 123 10.31 14.40 -2.08
N PRO A 124 10.84 15.63 -2.03
CA PRO A 124 11.18 16.30 -0.78
C PRO A 124 9.95 16.42 0.14
N SER A 125 10.17 16.27 1.44
CA SER A 125 9.15 16.33 2.50
C SER A 125 7.97 15.37 2.38
N SER A 126 8.01 14.41 1.44
CA SER A 126 6.91 13.43 1.25
C SER A 126 7.04 12.26 2.22
N PHE A 127 8.26 11.77 2.44
CA PHE A 127 8.49 10.52 3.14
C PHE A 127 9.32 10.71 4.41
N THR A 128 9.07 9.84 5.39
CA THR A 128 10.10 9.45 6.37
C THR A 128 11.01 8.37 5.76
N TYR A 129 12.14 8.08 6.41
CA TYR A 129 13.01 6.98 5.96
C TYR A 129 12.27 5.64 5.93
N GLY A 130 11.51 5.32 6.98
CA GLY A 130 10.71 4.10 7.07
C GLY A 130 9.69 3.97 5.95
N GLU A 131 8.93 5.03 5.68
CA GLU A 131 7.94 5.06 4.59
C GLU A 131 8.60 4.92 3.22
N ALA A 132 9.72 5.62 2.97
CA ALA A 132 10.47 5.48 1.74
C ALA A 132 10.99 4.05 1.55
N THR A 133 11.54 3.41 2.60
CA THR A 133 12.00 2.02 2.50
C THR A 133 10.87 1.05 2.19
N LEU A 134 9.68 1.24 2.78
CA LEU A 134 8.50 0.44 2.48
C LEU A 134 8.09 0.56 1.01
N VAL A 135 8.08 1.77 0.46
CA VAL A 135 7.79 2.00 -0.97
C VAL A 135 8.86 1.34 -1.86
N CYS A 136 10.14 1.47 -1.52
CA CYS A 136 11.22 0.82 -2.26
C CYS A 136 11.13 -0.72 -2.22
N GLN A 137 10.83 -1.29 -1.07
CA GLN A 137 10.63 -2.74 -0.92
C GLN A 137 9.43 -3.21 -1.75
N SER A 138 8.32 -2.48 -1.68
CA SER A 138 7.11 -2.76 -2.49
C SER A 138 7.42 -2.76 -3.98
N PHE A 139 8.16 -1.75 -4.44
CA PHE A 139 8.58 -1.64 -5.85
C PHE A 139 9.44 -2.82 -6.29
N ILE A 140 10.41 -3.24 -5.48
CA ILE A 140 11.27 -4.38 -5.80
C ILE A 140 10.48 -5.69 -5.86
N LEU A 141 9.61 -5.93 -4.88
CA LEU A 141 8.75 -7.11 -4.86
C LEU A 141 7.76 -7.13 -6.03
N PHE A 142 7.22 -5.97 -6.40
CA PHE A 142 6.37 -5.80 -7.57
C PHE A 142 7.11 -6.14 -8.86
N LEU A 143 8.31 -5.59 -9.07
CA LEU A 143 9.11 -5.86 -10.27
C LEU A 143 9.50 -7.34 -10.39
N VAL A 144 10.00 -7.95 -9.32
CA VAL A 144 10.45 -9.34 -9.40
C VAL A 144 9.28 -10.29 -9.63
N THR A 145 8.13 -10.07 -8.99
CA THR A 145 6.94 -10.91 -9.20
C THR A 145 6.31 -10.74 -10.59
N PHE A 146 6.57 -9.62 -11.27
CA PHE A 146 6.22 -9.44 -12.69
C PHE A 146 7.17 -10.22 -13.62
N LEU A 147 8.47 -10.23 -13.33
CA LEU A 147 9.46 -10.95 -14.15
C LEU A 147 9.36 -12.47 -14.03
N VAL A 148 8.85 -12.95 -12.90
CA VAL A 148 8.70 -14.38 -12.59
C VAL A 148 7.44 -14.92 -13.25
N ARG A 149 7.59 -15.91 -14.13
CA ARG A 149 6.45 -16.55 -14.83
C ARG A 149 5.77 -17.59 -13.93
N ASN A 150 4.44 -17.68 -13.97
CA ASN A 150 3.70 -18.74 -13.29
C ASN A 150 3.85 -20.06 -14.07
N GLU A 151 4.14 -21.17 -13.37
CA GLU A 151 4.22 -22.51 -13.96
C GLU A 151 2.86 -23.22 -14.07
N GLN A 152 1.80 -22.72 -13.41
CA GLN A 152 0.51 -23.41 -13.35
C GLN A 152 -0.32 -23.25 -14.64
N ASN A 153 -0.91 -24.36 -15.09
CA ASN A 153 -1.72 -24.47 -16.30
C ASN A 153 -3.17 -23.95 -16.17
N SER A 154 -3.62 -23.57 -14.97
CA SER A 154 -4.97 -23.03 -14.75
C SER A 154 -4.88 -21.61 -14.21
N GLU A 155 -5.21 -20.62 -15.03
CA GLU A 155 -5.25 -19.22 -14.60
C GLU A 155 -6.49 -18.95 -13.75
N THR A 156 -6.30 -18.49 -12.52
CA THR A 156 -7.39 -18.00 -11.69
C THR A 156 -7.75 -16.56 -12.07
N CYS A 157 -8.94 -16.10 -11.68
CA CYS A 157 -9.34 -14.70 -11.85
C CYS A 157 -8.32 -13.71 -11.24
N MET A 158 -7.72 -14.08 -10.09
CA MET A 158 -6.67 -13.29 -9.44
C MET A 158 -5.38 -13.26 -10.24
N ASP A 159 -4.99 -14.36 -10.92
CA ASP A 159 -3.81 -14.41 -11.77
C ASP A 159 -3.97 -13.49 -13.00
N THR A 160 -5.11 -13.57 -13.68
CA THR A 160 -5.43 -12.69 -14.81
C THR A 160 -5.49 -11.23 -14.36
N GLY A 161 -6.16 -10.96 -13.24
CA GLY A 161 -6.21 -9.63 -12.61
C GLY A 161 -4.83 -9.09 -12.25
N THR A 162 -3.94 -9.94 -11.71
CA THR A 162 -2.55 -9.58 -11.39
C THR A 162 -1.80 -9.15 -12.64
N THR A 163 -1.93 -9.89 -13.75
CA THR A 163 -1.28 -9.55 -15.03
C THR A 163 -1.76 -8.20 -15.56
N ILE A 164 -3.08 -7.95 -15.53
CA ILE A 164 -3.67 -6.67 -15.94
C ILE A 164 -3.13 -5.52 -15.08
N ILE A 165 -3.16 -5.68 -13.75
CA ILE A 165 -2.70 -4.65 -12.82
C ILE A 165 -1.20 -4.39 -12.97
N GLN A 166 -0.37 -5.44 -13.02
CA GLN A 166 1.08 -5.29 -13.13
C GLN A 166 1.47 -4.55 -14.41
N LEU A 167 0.95 -4.97 -15.57
CA LEU A 167 1.26 -4.30 -16.83
C LEU A 167 0.68 -2.89 -16.90
N GLY A 168 -0.51 -2.67 -16.33
CA GLY A 168 -1.13 -1.34 -16.24
C GLY A 168 -0.31 -0.37 -15.38
N VAL A 169 0.10 -0.81 -14.18
CA VAL A 169 0.94 -0.01 -13.29
C VAL A 169 2.32 0.22 -13.90
N LEU A 170 2.95 -0.77 -14.54
CA LEU A 170 4.23 -0.58 -15.25
C LEU A 170 4.12 0.45 -16.38
N SER A 171 3.04 0.39 -17.16
CA SER A 171 2.78 1.36 -18.23
C SER A 171 2.61 2.77 -17.67
N LEU A 172 1.91 2.90 -16.53
CA LEU A 172 1.76 4.17 -15.82
C LEU A 172 3.09 4.67 -15.25
N MET A 173 3.92 3.80 -14.68
CA MET A 173 5.25 4.18 -14.21
C MET A 173 6.14 4.69 -15.35
N GLY A 174 6.05 4.06 -16.53
CA GLY A 174 6.70 4.55 -17.75
C GLY A 174 6.17 5.93 -18.16
N LEU A 175 4.85 6.12 -18.18
CA LEU A 175 4.21 7.41 -18.47
C LEU A 175 4.70 8.51 -17.53
N VAL A 176 4.71 8.26 -16.21
CA VAL A 176 5.18 9.24 -15.20
C VAL A 176 6.65 9.56 -15.40
N SER A 177 7.48 8.52 -15.61
CA SER A 177 8.93 8.68 -15.77
C SER A 177 9.28 9.48 -17.03
N LEU A 178 8.62 9.20 -18.15
CA LEU A 178 8.79 9.94 -19.41
C LEU A 178 8.25 11.37 -19.29
N SER A 179 7.11 11.55 -18.60
CA SER A 179 6.55 12.88 -18.37
C SER A 179 7.47 13.78 -17.55
N TYR A 180 8.14 13.20 -16.56
CA TYR A 180 9.18 13.87 -15.77
C TYR A 180 10.43 14.15 -16.61
N TYR A 181 10.93 13.14 -17.35
CA TYR A 181 12.15 13.26 -18.14
C TYR A 181 12.07 14.32 -19.25
N TYR A 182 10.92 14.41 -19.93
CA TYR A 182 10.70 15.40 -20.99
C TYR A 182 10.13 16.75 -20.49
N ASP A 183 10.02 16.93 -19.16
CA ASP A 183 9.42 18.10 -18.52
C ASP A 183 8.10 18.50 -19.18
N LEU A 184 7.12 17.59 -19.12
CA LEU A 184 5.82 17.78 -19.76
C LEU A 184 4.91 18.75 -19.00
N LYS A 185 5.41 19.45 -17.97
CA LYS A 185 4.60 20.37 -17.18
C LYS A 185 3.94 21.43 -18.08
N LYS A 186 2.61 21.60 -17.99
CA LYS A 186 1.81 22.51 -18.82
C LYS A 186 1.90 22.27 -20.34
N LYS A 187 2.26 21.06 -20.78
CA LYS A 187 2.32 20.65 -22.19
C LYS A 187 1.23 19.61 -22.50
N PRO A 188 -0.04 20.02 -22.66
CA PRO A 188 -1.17 19.09 -22.74
C PRO A 188 -1.16 18.20 -23.99
N VAL A 189 -0.75 18.73 -25.15
CA VAL A 189 -0.77 17.95 -26.40
C VAL A 189 0.19 16.78 -26.31
N GLU A 190 1.41 17.04 -25.85
CA GLU A 190 2.48 16.06 -25.68
C GLU A 190 2.11 15.03 -24.60
N PHE A 191 1.61 15.50 -23.46
CA PHE A 191 1.19 14.61 -22.37
C PHE A 191 0.04 13.69 -22.80
N TYR A 192 -1.04 14.22 -23.38
CA TYR A 192 -2.19 13.39 -23.78
C TYR A 192 -1.87 12.48 -24.97
N SER A 193 -0.95 12.88 -25.87
CA SER A 193 -0.43 11.99 -26.91
C SER A 193 0.35 10.83 -26.30
N LEU A 194 1.19 11.08 -25.31
CA LEU A 194 1.91 10.05 -24.57
C LEU A 194 0.97 9.11 -23.81
N VAL A 195 -0.09 9.64 -23.20
CA VAL A 195 -1.16 8.84 -22.57
C VAL A 195 -1.83 7.92 -23.59
N GLY A 196 -2.20 8.44 -24.76
CA GLY A 196 -2.81 7.65 -25.84
C GLY A 196 -1.89 6.53 -26.32
N PHE A 197 -0.61 6.84 -26.54
CA PHE A 197 0.39 5.84 -26.92
C PHE A 197 0.58 4.76 -25.85
N ALA A 198 0.73 5.16 -24.58
CA ALA A 198 0.89 4.24 -23.46
C ALA A 198 -0.35 3.32 -23.30
N PHE A 199 -1.56 3.86 -23.48
CA PHE A 199 -2.79 3.07 -23.44
C PHE A 199 -2.86 2.02 -24.56
N VAL A 200 -2.57 2.41 -25.80
CA VAL A 200 -2.54 1.47 -26.93
C VAL A 200 -1.48 0.39 -26.72
N PHE A 201 -0.27 0.77 -26.31
CA PHE A 201 0.81 -0.17 -26.02
C PHE A 201 0.41 -1.17 -24.93
N MET A 202 -0.20 -0.69 -23.85
CA MET A 202 -0.68 -1.51 -22.74
C MET A 202 -1.75 -2.51 -23.19
N VAL A 203 -2.78 -2.05 -23.93
CA VAL A 203 -3.87 -2.92 -24.41
C VAL A 203 -3.36 -3.98 -25.38
N LEU A 204 -2.48 -3.61 -26.31
CA LEU A 204 -1.86 -4.56 -27.24
C LEU A 204 -1.03 -5.60 -26.49
N SER A 205 -0.18 -5.16 -25.56
CA SER A 205 0.65 -6.05 -24.74
C SER A 205 -0.18 -7.01 -23.90
N LEU A 206 -1.27 -6.54 -23.30
CA LEU A 206 -2.22 -7.38 -22.56
C LEU A 206 -2.93 -8.39 -23.47
N HIS A 207 -3.36 -7.98 -24.66
CA HIS A 207 -3.99 -8.88 -25.62
C HIS A 207 -3.07 -10.04 -26.02
N PHE A 208 -1.78 -9.75 -26.25
CA PHE A 208 -0.79 -10.79 -26.55
C PHE A 208 -0.50 -11.70 -25.34
N LEU A 209 -0.44 -11.14 -24.13
CA LEU A 209 -0.14 -11.92 -22.92
C LEU A 209 -1.30 -12.83 -22.49
N MET A 210 -2.53 -12.33 -22.58
CA MET A 210 -3.74 -13.05 -22.15
C MET A 210 -4.28 -13.98 -23.24
N GLY A 211 -3.97 -13.75 -24.52
CA GLY A 211 -4.54 -14.48 -25.64
C GLY A 211 -6.01 -14.15 -25.92
N GLU A 212 -6.60 -13.22 -25.17
CA GLU A 212 -7.98 -12.72 -25.34
C GLU A 212 -8.03 -11.19 -25.21
N ASN A 213 -9.19 -10.58 -25.43
CA ASN A 213 -9.32 -9.13 -25.33
C ASN A 213 -9.43 -8.69 -23.85
N PRO A 214 -8.46 -7.93 -23.31
CA PRO A 214 -8.46 -7.54 -21.90
C PRO A 214 -9.63 -6.61 -21.52
N LEU A 215 -10.07 -5.75 -22.44
CA LEU A 215 -11.21 -4.86 -22.19
C LEU A 215 -12.51 -5.65 -22.12
N LEU A 216 -12.64 -6.68 -22.96
CA LEU A 216 -13.79 -7.58 -22.93
C LEU A 216 -13.80 -8.42 -21.65
N TRP A 217 -12.63 -8.90 -21.21
CA TRP A 217 -12.49 -9.62 -19.93
C TRP A 217 -12.93 -8.75 -18.74
N ILE A 218 -12.44 -7.50 -18.67
CA ILE A 218 -12.86 -6.55 -17.62
C ILE A 218 -14.37 -6.29 -17.71
N PHE A 219 -14.90 -6.12 -18.91
CA PHE A 219 -16.34 -5.92 -19.11
C PHE A 219 -17.16 -7.11 -18.59
N HIS A 220 -16.73 -8.33 -18.89
CA HIS A 220 -17.36 -9.54 -18.35
C HIS A 220 -17.23 -9.63 -16.83
N LEU A 221 -16.07 -9.28 -16.26
CA LEU A 221 -15.89 -9.28 -14.81
C LEU A 221 -16.86 -8.32 -14.11
N VAL A 222 -17.08 -7.11 -14.64
CA VAL A 222 -17.97 -6.11 -14.02
C VAL A 222 -19.46 -6.32 -14.34
N THR A 223 -19.78 -7.22 -15.29
CA THR A 223 -21.17 -7.55 -15.68
C THR A 223 -21.53 -9.02 -15.52
N GLU A 224 -20.71 -9.78 -14.78
CA GLU A 224 -20.83 -11.24 -14.63
C GLU A 224 -22.24 -11.69 -14.24
N ASP A 225 -22.84 -11.02 -13.25
CA ASP A 225 -24.18 -11.33 -12.74
C ASP A 225 -24.87 -10.11 -12.10
N THR A 226 -26.13 -10.30 -11.70
CA THR A 226 -26.96 -9.21 -11.13
C THR A 226 -26.43 -8.68 -9.80
N LEU A 227 -25.84 -9.53 -8.95
CA LEU A 227 -25.20 -9.10 -7.70
C LEU A 227 -23.98 -8.24 -8.02
N THR A 228 -23.13 -8.64 -8.97
CA THR A 228 -21.97 -7.87 -9.41
C THR A 228 -22.38 -6.48 -9.93
N ILE A 229 -23.44 -6.39 -10.75
CA ILE A 229 -23.95 -5.11 -11.25
C ILE A 229 -24.47 -4.22 -10.10
N LYS A 230 -25.23 -4.78 -9.16
CA LYS A 230 -25.71 -4.04 -7.98
C LYS A 230 -24.55 -3.53 -7.11
N LEU A 231 -23.51 -4.35 -6.95
CA LEU A 231 -22.32 -4.00 -6.20
C LEU A 231 -21.54 -2.87 -6.87
N MET A 232 -21.35 -2.94 -8.20
CA MET A 232 -20.74 -1.87 -8.98
C MET A 232 -21.54 -0.57 -8.89
N ALA A 233 -22.87 -0.62 -8.99
CA ALA A 233 -23.73 0.55 -8.83
C ALA A 233 -23.59 1.18 -7.43
N PHE A 234 -23.50 0.35 -6.38
CA PHE A 234 -23.24 0.80 -5.02
C PHE A 234 -21.87 1.46 -4.87
N TRP A 235 -20.81 0.88 -5.43
CA TRP A 235 -19.46 1.47 -5.40
C TRP A 235 -19.36 2.78 -6.20
N LEU A 236 -20.07 2.88 -7.32
CA LEU A 236 -20.20 4.13 -8.07
C LEU A 236 -20.92 5.20 -7.25
N LEU A 237 -21.96 4.84 -6.49
CA LEU A 237 -22.62 5.76 -5.57
C LEU A 237 -21.67 6.23 -4.47
N CYS A 238 -20.90 5.32 -3.85
CA CYS A 238 -19.87 5.70 -2.87
C CYS A 238 -18.84 6.68 -3.47
N SER A 239 -18.41 6.43 -4.71
CA SER A 239 -17.48 7.29 -5.43
C SER A 239 -18.08 8.67 -5.73
N ALA A 240 -19.37 8.73 -6.11
CA ALA A 240 -20.09 9.98 -6.32
C ALA A 240 -20.20 10.80 -5.02
N VAL A 241 -20.44 10.14 -3.88
CA VAL A 241 -20.43 10.79 -2.56
C VAL A 241 -19.05 11.35 -2.24
N ALA A 242 -17.96 10.61 -2.51
CA ALA A 242 -16.60 11.08 -2.32
C ALA A 242 -16.29 12.33 -3.16
N VAL A 243 -16.63 12.31 -4.46
CA VAL A 243 -16.45 13.46 -5.36
C VAL A 243 -17.28 14.67 -4.89
N THR A 244 -18.51 14.44 -4.44
CA THR A 244 -19.39 15.50 -3.92
C THR A 244 -18.81 16.12 -2.64
N ALA A 245 -18.23 15.32 -1.75
CA ALA A 245 -17.55 15.83 -0.56
C ALA A 245 -16.35 16.71 -0.94
N VAL A 246 -15.53 16.30 -1.91
CA VAL A 246 -14.42 17.13 -2.42
C VAL A 246 -14.94 18.42 -3.03
N TYR A 247 -15.92 18.32 -3.92
CA TYR A 247 -16.53 19.46 -4.60
C TYR A 247 -17.12 20.46 -3.61
N SER A 248 -17.80 19.99 -2.56
CA SER A 248 -18.36 20.84 -1.50
C SER A 248 -17.28 21.66 -0.79
N GLN A 249 -16.14 21.03 -0.43
CA GLN A 249 -15.04 21.75 0.23
C GLN A 249 -14.34 22.75 -0.69
N ILE A 250 -14.23 22.43 -1.98
CA ILE A 250 -13.72 23.38 -2.97
C ILE A 250 -14.68 24.57 -3.10
N ARG A 251 -15.99 24.31 -3.25
CA ARG A 251 -17.01 25.35 -3.46
C ARG A 251 -17.17 26.29 -2.27
N ASN A 252 -17.14 25.75 -1.05
CA ASN A 252 -17.28 26.52 0.17
C ASN A 252 -15.96 27.18 0.62
N ASP A 253 -14.86 26.92 -0.08
CA ASP A 253 -13.51 27.36 0.26
C ASP A 253 -13.02 26.86 1.64
N GLU A 254 -13.62 25.80 2.18
CA GLU A 254 -13.35 25.28 3.52
C GLU A 254 -12.24 24.22 3.54
N LYS A 255 -11.33 24.31 4.52
CA LYS A 255 -10.36 23.24 4.80
C LYS A 255 -11.10 22.05 5.42
N ALA A 256 -10.83 20.84 4.94
CA ALA A 256 -11.46 19.63 5.46
C ALA A 256 -11.09 19.38 6.92
N SER A 257 -12.10 19.28 7.79
CA SER A 257 -11.90 18.85 9.18
C SER A 257 -11.56 17.36 9.25
N THR A 258 -11.06 16.93 10.41
CA THR A 258 -10.79 15.50 10.67
C THR A 258 -12.03 14.64 10.40
N ALA A 259 -13.22 15.09 10.82
CA ALA A 259 -14.47 14.36 10.59
C ALA A 259 -14.80 14.24 9.09
N VAL A 260 -14.60 15.30 8.30
CA VAL A 260 -14.83 15.26 6.85
C VAL A 260 -13.87 14.29 6.17
N ARG A 261 -12.61 14.20 6.61
CA ARG A 261 -11.66 13.20 6.11
C ARG A 261 -12.07 11.76 6.42
N LYS A 262 -12.80 11.53 7.53
CA LYS A 262 -13.32 10.19 7.87
C LYS A 262 -14.48 9.73 6.99
N ILE A 263 -15.07 10.61 6.19
CA ILE A 263 -16.00 10.18 5.12
C ILE A 263 -15.31 9.20 4.17
N PHE A 264 -14.05 9.47 3.76
CA PHE A 264 -13.30 8.57 2.87
C PHE A 264 -12.98 7.23 3.53
N HIS A 265 -12.76 7.21 4.85
CA HIS A 265 -12.51 5.97 5.59
C HIS A 265 -13.78 5.11 5.65
N LEU A 266 -14.93 5.75 5.91
CA LEU A 266 -16.23 5.08 5.88
C LEU A 266 -16.57 4.54 4.49
N LEU A 267 -16.37 5.35 3.43
CA LEU A 267 -16.63 4.93 2.05
C LEU A 267 -15.71 3.77 1.64
N ALA A 268 -14.42 3.83 2.00
CA ALA A 268 -13.50 2.72 1.80
C ALA A 268 -13.97 1.46 2.56
N LEU A 269 -14.36 1.59 3.83
CA LEU A 269 -14.90 0.49 4.62
C LEU A 269 -16.10 -0.17 3.92
N LEU A 270 -17.06 0.62 3.42
CA LEU A 270 -18.25 0.11 2.72
C LEU A 270 -17.89 -0.66 1.44
N VAL A 271 -17.01 -0.10 0.60
CA VAL A 271 -16.58 -0.74 -0.66
C VAL A 271 -15.79 -2.02 -0.38
N PHE A 272 -14.79 -1.96 0.51
CA PHE A 272 -13.91 -3.09 0.76
C PHE A 272 -14.59 -4.22 1.55
N VAL A 273 -15.43 -3.92 2.57
CA VAL A 273 -16.17 -4.98 3.29
C VAL A 273 -17.08 -5.74 2.32
N THR A 274 -17.86 -5.01 1.52
CA THR A 274 -18.78 -5.65 0.55
C THR A 274 -18.02 -6.41 -0.53
N GLY A 275 -16.88 -5.89 -1.01
CA GLY A 275 -16.05 -6.58 -2.00
C GLY A 275 -15.35 -7.82 -1.46
N ILE A 276 -14.75 -7.78 -0.27
CA ILE A 276 -14.08 -8.94 0.34
C ILE A 276 -15.07 -10.06 0.61
N ILE A 277 -16.29 -9.75 1.07
CA ILE A 277 -17.27 -10.78 1.42
C ILE A 277 -17.94 -11.36 0.17
N LEU A 278 -18.28 -10.52 -0.82
CA LEU A 278 -19.14 -10.94 -1.95
C LEU A 278 -18.36 -11.30 -3.22
N LYS A 279 -17.36 -10.50 -3.60
CA LYS A 279 -16.62 -10.65 -4.87
C LYS A 279 -15.14 -10.23 -4.73
N PRO A 280 -14.29 -11.06 -4.07
CA PRO A 280 -12.89 -10.69 -3.81
C PRO A 280 -12.06 -10.41 -5.06
N CYS A 281 -12.24 -11.20 -6.14
CA CYS A 281 -11.49 -10.98 -7.38
C CYS A 281 -11.86 -9.64 -8.04
N LEU A 282 -13.15 -9.31 -8.10
CA LEU A 282 -13.60 -8.02 -8.60
C LEU A 282 -12.98 -6.87 -7.79
N LEU A 283 -12.98 -6.98 -6.46
CA LEU A 283 -12.36 -5.98 -5.58
C LEU A 283 -10.83 -5.91 -5.77
N TYR A 284 -10.16 -7.04 -5.95
CA TYR A 284 -8.72 -7.09 -6.23
C TYR A 284 -8.39 -6.29 -7.50
N VAL A 285 -9.08 -6.56 -8.61
CA VAL A 285 -8.89 -5.83 -9.88
C VAL A 285 -9.26 -4.35 -9.71
N ALA A 286 -10.43 -4.06 -9.13
CA ALA A 286 -10.92 -2.70 -8.95
C ALA A 286 -9.99 -1.85 -8.06
N SER A 287 -9.43 -2.42 -6.99
CA SER A 287 -8.48 -1.71 -6.12
C SER A 287 -7.15 -1.42 -6.81
N GLY A 288 -6.63 -2.33 -7.64
CA GLY A 288 -5.45 -2.08 -8.47
C GLY A 288 -5.68 -1.00 -9.53
N VAL A 289 -6.86 -1.01 -10.16
CA VAL A 289 -7.28 0.06 -11.10
C VAL A 289 -7.44 1.39 -10.36
N ALA A 290 -8.06 1.42 -9.17
CA ALA A 290 -8.18 2.62 -8.36
C ALA A 290 -6.80 3.18 -7.97
N PHE A 291 -5.83 2.32 -7.66
CA PHE A 291 -4.45 2.73 -7.39
C PHE A 291 -3.82 3.40 -8.62
N ALA A 292 -3.95 2.79 -9.79
CA ALA A 292 -3.49 3.40 -11.05
C ALA A 292 -4.18 4.74 -11.33
N ILE A 293 -5.48 4.86 -11.08
CA ILE A 293 -6.23 6.13 -11.23
C ILE A 293 -5.69 7.18 -10.27
N PHE A 294 -5.42 6.85 -9.00
CA PHE A 294 -4.90 7.82 -8.03
C PHE A 294 -3.54 8.37 -8.46
N ILE A 295 -2.61 7.49 -8.88
CA ILE A 295 -1.30 7.91 -9.38
C ILE A 295 -1.43 8.75 -10.67
N PHE A 296 -2.33 8.36 -11.59
CA PHE A 296 -2.58 9.13 -12.81
C PHE A 296 -3.16 10.53 -12.51
N LEU A 297 -4.17 10.63 -11.64
CA LEU A 297 -4.75 11.91 -11.24
C LEU A 297 -3.71 12.79 -10.53
N ASP A 298 -2.86 12.21 -9.68
CA ASP A 298 -1.80 12.97 -9.03
C ASP A 298 -0.76 13.47 -10.04
N THR A 299 -0.47 12.68 -11.07
CA THR A 299 0.39 13.10 -12.20
C THR A 299 -0.22 14.26 -12.97
N VAL A 300 -1.52 14.18 -13.32
CA VAL A 300 -2.28 15.26 -13.96
C VAL A 300 -2.25 16.54 -13.11
N ARG A 301 -2.38 16.40 -11.78
CA ARG A 301 -2.28 17.52 -10.83
C ARG A 301 -0.89 18.15 -10.83
N ILE A 302 0.16 17.35 -10.64
CA ILE A 302 1.57 17.82 -10.56
C ILE A 302 2.01 18.49 -11.87
N LEU A 303 1.60 17.95 -13.01
CA LEU A 303 1.90 18.51 -14.33
C LEU A 303 1.00 19.70 -14.72
N GLU A 304 0.01 20.05 -13.89
CA GLU A 304 -0.96 21.13 -14.11
C GLU A 304 -1.75 20.99 -15.43
N MET A 305 -2.22 19.76 -15.73
CA MET A 305 -2.84 19.42 -17.01
C MET A 305 -4.34 19.78 -17.10
N PRO A 306 -4.79 20.59 -18.08
CA PRO A 306 -6.21 20.91 -18.26
C PRO A 306 -6.99 19.71 -18.82
N PRO A 307 -8.27 19.51 -18.45
CA PRO A 307 -9.10 20.42 -17.66
C PRO A 307 -9.04 20.18 -16.15
N LEU A 308 -8.44 19.08 -15.69
CA LEU A 308 -8.58 18.62 -14.29
C LEU A 308 -7.49 19.15 -13.34
N GLY A 309 -6.31 19.53 -13.83
CA GLY A 309 -5.14 19.83 -13.01
C GLY A 309 -5.40 20.89 -11.93
N THR A 310 -6.10 21.97 -12.27
CA THR A 310 -6.47 23.02 -11.32
C THR A 310 -7.50 22.56 -10.30
N PHE A 311 -8.53 21.81 -10.73
CA PHE A 311 -9.53 21.24 -9.84
C PHE A 311 -8.90 20.26 -8.84
N LEU A 312 -8.02 19.39 -9.31
CA LEU A 312 -7.29 18.43 -8.48
C LEU A 312 -6.36 19.13 -7.50
N GLN A 313 -5.66 20.19 -7.93
CA GLN A 313 -4.80 20.97 -7.03
C GLN A 313 -5.61 21.67 -5.95
N ASN A 314 -6.75 22.29 -6.30
CA ASN A 314 -7.63 22.91 -5.32
C ASN A 314 -8.19 21.89 -4.32
N GLY A 315 -8.64 20.73 -4.82
CA GLY A 315 -9.08 19.62 -3.98
C GLY A 315 -7.99 19.14 -3.02
N PHE A 316 -6.78 18.88 -3.54
CA PHE A 316 -5.62 18.52 -2.73
C PHE A 316 -5.37 19.56 -1.62
N MET A 317 -5.34 20.85 -1.95
CA MET A 317 -5.13 21.91 -0.96
C MET A 317 -6.21 21.96 0.12
N LYS A 318 -7.46 21.54 -0.14
CA LYS A 318 -8.51 21.48 0.89
C LYS A 318 -8.36 20.28 1.83
N PHE A 319 -7.78 19.18 1.36
CA PHE A 319 -7.67 17.94 2.14
C PHE A 319 -6.29 17.68 2.74
N ALA A 320 -5.21 18.17 2.12
CA ALA A 320 -3.83 17.97 2.55
C ALA A 320 -3.63 18.34 4.02
N ASP A 321 -2.79 17.59 4.72
CA ASP A 321 -2.45 17.79 6.12
C ASP A 321 -0.96 17.67 6.37
N GLU A 322 -0.55 17.57 7.63
CA GLU A 322 0.85 17.42 8.01
C GLU A 322 1.55 16.21 7.38
N LYS A 323 0.79 15.23 6.84
CA LYS A 323 1.32 14.05 6.15
C LYS A 323 1.58 14.33 4.65
N ASP A 324 0.94 15.34 4.08
CA ASP A 324 0.98 15.71 2.65
C ASP A 324 1.68 17.06 2.43
N GLU A 325 2.86 17.26 3.02
CA GLU A 325 3.66 18.48 2.84
C GLU A 325 4.44 18.50 1.51
N GLY A 326 4.74 17.33 0.97
CA GLY A 326 5.51 17.16 -0.26
C GLY A 326 4.69 17.28 -1.55
N PRO A 327 5.32 17.08 -2.72
CA PRO A 327 4.65 17.20 -4.01
C PRO A 327 3.60 16.12 -4.29
N ILE A 328 3.67 14.96 -3.62
CA ILE A 328 2.81 13.79 -3.88
C ILE A 328 1.67 13.72 -2.85
N ALA A 329 0.46 13.39 -3.31
CA ALA A 329 -0.70 13.18 -2.43
C ALA A 329 -0.71 11.78 -1.81
N LEU A 330 0.08 11.57 -0.75
CA LEU A 330 0.29 10.25 -0.14
C LEU A 330 -0.88 9.78 0.72
N THR A 331 -1.56 10.65 1.46
CA THR A 331 -2.67 10.24 2.35
C THR A 331 -3.78 9.46 1.63
N PRO A 332 -4.35 9.92 0.49
CA PRO A 332 -5.37 9.14 -0.22
C PRO A 332 -4.82 7.84 -0.81
N VAL A 333 -3.57 7.83 -1.30
CA VAL A 333 -2.91 6.62 -1.81
C VAL A 333 -2.72 5.61 -0.68
N TYR A 334 -2.20 6.02 0.46
CA TYR A 334 -1.98 5.15 1.62
C TYR A 334 -3.28 4.67 2.25
N LEU A 335 -4.37 5.43 2.21
CA LEU A 335 -5.67 4.92 2.64
C LEU A 335 -6.12 3.74 1.75
N LEU A 336 -6.05 3.91 0.43
CA LEU A 336 -6.39 2.86 -0.53
C LEU A 336 -5.49 1.64 -0.36
N VAL A 337 -4.17 1.85 -0.34
CA VAL A 337 -3.19 0.77 -0.17
C VAL A 337 -3.39 0.09 1.18
N GLY A 338 -3.61 0.83 2.27
CA GLY A 338 -3.87 0.26 3.58
C GLY A 338 -5.07 -0.68 3.62
N CYS A 339 -6.16 -0.33 2.93
CA CYS A 339 -7.34 -1.19 2.79
C CYS A 339 -7.11 -2.39 1.87
N ALA A 340 -6.36 -2.22 0.77
CA ALA A 340 -6.18 -3.25 -0.25
C ALA A 340 -5.02 -4.21 0.02
N LEU A 341 -4.02 -3.79 0.79
CA LEU A 341 -2.76 -4.51 0.98
C LEU A 341 -2.95 -5.92 1.56
N PRO A 342 -3.82 -6.18 2.56
CA PRO A 342 -4.05 -7.54 3.02
C PRO A 342 -4.57 -8.47 1.91
N LEU A 343 -5.38 -7.95 0.98
CA LEU A 343 -5.88 -8.70 -0.17
C LEU A 343 -4.78 -8.88 -1.24
N TRP A 344 -3.94 -7.85 -1.47
CA TRP A 344 -2.82 -7.94 -2.42
C TRP A 344 -1.69 -8.88 -1.97
N LEU A 345 -1.45 -8.98 -0.66
CA LEU A 345 -0.42 -9.83 -0.06
C LEU A 345 -0.95 -11.20 0.36
N TYR A 346 -2.21 -11.53 0.08
CA TYR A 346 -2.76 -12.81 0.51
C TYR A 346 -2.06 -13.97 -0.22
N PRO A 347 -1.46 -14.93 0.51
CA PRO A 347 -0.54 -15.92 -0.06
C PRO A 347 -1.19 -17.08 -0.81
N ALA A 348 -2.48 -17.33 -0.60
CA ALA A 348 -3.18 -18.48 -1.14
C ALA A 348 -4.03 -18.12 -2.37
N ALA A 349 -4.16 -19.06 -3.31
CA ALA A 349 -4.91 -18.85 -4.56
C ALA A 349 -6.41 -18.67 -4.32
N ASN A 350 -6.95 -19.33 -3.29
CA ASN A 350 -8.36 -19.23 -2.91
C ASN A 350 -8.46 -18.71 -1.49
N ILE A 351 -9.35 -17.73 -1.30
CA ILE A 351 -9.65 -17.17 0.02
C ILE A 351 -10.52 -18.17 0.78
N SER A 352 -10.01 -18.64 1.91
CA SER A 352 -10.81 -19.43 2.86
C SER A 352 -11.67 -18.52 3.73
N GLU A 353 -12.86 -18.97 4.09
CA GLU A 353 -13.73 -18.30 5.08
C GLU A 353 -13.02 -18.09 6.43
N THR A 354 -12.03 -18.92 6.75
CA THR A 354 -11.20 -18.79 7.96
C THR A 354 -10.29 -17.57 7.96
N ASP A 355 -10.02 -16.99 6.78
CA ASP A 355 -8.96 -15.99 6.58
C ASP A 355 -9.50 -14.58 6.36
N ILE A 356 -10.80 -14.39 6.60
CA ILE A 356 -11.45 -13.07 6.54
C ILE A 356 -10.78 -12.08 7.50
N LEU A 357 -10.38 -12.52 8.71
CA LEU A 357 -9.76 -11.64 9.70
C LEU A 357 -8.45 -10.99 9.20
N PRO A 358 -7.46 -11.75 8.67
CA PRO A 358 -6.32 -11.17 7.96
C PRO A 358 -6.72 -10.21 6.85
N LEU A 359 -7.67 -10.59 5.98
CA LEU A 359 -8.07 -9.79 4.82
C LEU A 359 -8.70 -8.44 5.20
N ILE A 360 -9.38 -8.35 6.33
CA ILE A 360 -9.98 -7.09 6.81
C ILE A 360 -9.04 -6.26 7.71
N SER A 361 -7.76 -6.61 7.83
CA SER A 361 -6.81 -5.94 8.75
C SER A 361 -6.73 -4.43 8.55
N GLY A 362 -6.73 -3.95 7.30
CA GLY A 362 -6.75 -2.53 6.99
C GLY A 362 -8.06 -1.84 7.34
N LEU A 363 -9.17 -2.55 7.17
CA LEU A 363 -10.51 -2.07 7.50
C LEU A 363 -10.71 -1.95 9.00
N LEU A 364 -10.21 -2.95 9.75
CA LEU A 364 -10.26 -2.98 11.19
C LEU A 364 -9.40 -1.85 11.80
N SER A 365 -8.14 -1.74 11.38
CA SER A 365 -7.21 -0.76 11.93
C SER A 365 -7.54 0.68 11.54
N VAL A 366 -7.69 0.98 10.25
CA VAL A 366 -7.85 2.35 9.74
C VAL A 366 -9.32 2.74 9.59
N GLY A 367 -10.14 1.84 9.04
CA GLY A 367 -11.56 2.10 8.83
C GLY A 367 -12.33 2.27 10.14
N VAL A 368 -12.08 1.38 11.11
CA VAL A 368 -12.83 1.32 12.38
C VAL A 368 -12.03 1.92 13.53
N GLY A 369 -10.84 1.39 13.80
CA GLY A 369 -10.01 1.79 14.95
C GLY A 369 -9.61 3.26 14.91
N ASP A 370 -8.89 3.67 13.89
CA ASP A 370 -8.40 5.05 13.72
C ASP A 370 -9.55 6.09 13.57
N SER A 371 -10.63 5.72 12.88
CA SER A 371 -11.85 6.55 12.86
C SER A 371 -12.45 6.74 14.25
N ALA A 372 -12.59 5.68 15.04
CA ALA A 372 -13.10 5.77 16.42
C ALA A 372 -12.13 6.56 17.32
N ALA A 373 -10.82 6.36 17.16
CA ALA A 373 -9.78 7.05 17.93
C ALA A 373 -9.83 8.56 17.71
N SER A 374 -9.92 8.99 16.46
CA SER A 374 -9.95 10.41 16.09
C SER A 374 -11.26 11.11 16.47
N ILE A 375 -12.42 10.45 16.27
CA ILE A 375 -13.73 11.02 16.63
C ILE A 375 -13.87 11.09 18.16
N CYS A 376 -13.69 9.98 18.88
CA CYS A 376 -13.80 9.99 20.33
C CYS A 376 -12.70 10.82 20.98
N GLY A 377 -11.47 10.75 20.46
CA GLY A 377 -10.36 11.53 20.97
C GLY A 377 -10.55 13.03 20.84
N SER A 378 -11.23 13.50 19.78
CA SER A 378 -11.55 14.92 19.60
C SER A 378 -12.78 15.38 20.40
N LEU A 379 -13.77 14.51 20.61
CA LEU A 379 -15.00 14.86 21.34
C LEU A 379 -14.87 14.78 22.86
N VAL A 380 -14.23 13.72 23.38
CA VAL A 380 -14.19 13.42 24.82
C VAL A 380 -12.77 13.31 25.39
N GLY A 381 -11.74 13.36 24.54
CA GLY A 381 -10.35 13.16 24.96
C GLY A 381 -9.82 14.29 25.82
N LYS A 382 -9.37 13.94 27.04
CA LYS A 382 -8.76 14.89 27.99
C LYS A 382 -7.34 14.49 28.35
N ASN A 383 -7.04 13.20 28.38
CA ASN A 383 -5.78 12.67 28.86
C ASN A 383 -4.86 12.31 27.68
N LYS A 384 -3.90 13.17 27.36
CA LYS A 384 -2.95 12.93 26.27
C LYS A 384 -1.87 11.91 26.64
N TRP A 385 -1.37 11.18 25.64
CA TRP A 385 -0.18 10.35 25.79
C TRP A 385 1.09 11.22 25.86
N PRO A 386 2.10 10.85 26.67
CA PRO A 386 3.35 11.61 26.73
C PRO A 386 4.02 11.72 25.37
N GLY A 387 4.32 12.94 24.93
CA GLY A 387 4.97 13.19 23.63
C GLY A 387 4.07 13.01 22.41
N SER A 388 2.76 12.78 22.57
CA SER A 388 1.80 12.63 21.48
C SER A 388 0.65 13.62 21.61
N LYS A 389 0.08 14.01 20.46
CA LYS A 389 -1.15 14.82 20.41
C LYS A 389 -2.41 13.97 20.69
N LYS A 390 -2.29 12.64 20.68
CA LYS A 390 -3.37 11.66 20.81
C LYS A 390 -3.74 11.40 22.27
N THR A 391 -4.99 10.98 22.50
CA THR A 391 -5.58 10.82 23.84
C THR A 391 -5.77 9.36 24.22
N LYS A 392 -5.69 9.06 25.51
CA LYS A 392 -5.94 7.72 26.08
C LYS A 392 -7.38 7.28 25.81
N GLU A 393 -8.33 8.21 25.85
CA GLU A 393 -9.73 7.95 25.50
C GLU A 393 -9.88 7.57 24.02
N GLY A 394 -9.13 8.22 23.12
CA GLY A 394 -9.05 7.84 21.71
C GLY A 394 -8.51 6.42 21.54
N THR A 395 -7.41 6.08 22.24
CA THR A 395 -6.85 4.71 22.23
C THR A 395 -7.84 3.66 22.76
N ALA A 396 -8.60 3.97 23.82
CA ALA A 396 -9.63 3.07 24.33
C ALA A 396 -10.77 2.88 23.31
N ALA A 397 -11.20 3.94 22.63
CA ALA A 397 -12.19 3.85 21.56
C ALA A 397 -11.68 3.02 20.36
N CYS A 398 -10.40 3.19 19.99
CA CYS A 398 -9.72 2.39 18.97
C CYS A 398 -9.78 0.90 19.30
N PHE A 399 -9.45 0.54 20.54
CA PHE A 399 -9.44 -0.84 21.01
C PHE A 399 -10.86 -1.44 21.05
N LEU A 400 -11.80 -0.74 21.71
CA LEU A 400 -13.15 -1.25 21.93
C LEU A 400 -13.95 -1.40 20.63
N SER A 401 -13.82 -0.45 19.70
CA SER A 401 -14.53 -0.50 18.40
C SER A 401 -14.07 -1.66 17.53
N GLN A 402 -12.76 -1.90 17.44
CA GLN A 402 -12.20 -3.03 16.71
C GLN A 402 -12.59 -4.36 17.35
N LEU A 403 -12.47 -4.49 18.67
CA LEU A 403 -12.84 -5.70 19.38
C LEU A 403 -14.34 -6.02 19.22
N PHE A 404 -15.19 -4.99 19.32
CA PHE A 404 -16.62 -5.12 19.08
C PHE A 404 -16.91 -5.65 17.66
N LEU A 405 -16.27 -5.09 16.63
CA LEU A 405 -16.49 -5.56 15.26
C LEU A 405 -16.05 -7.02 15.08
N VAL A 406 -14.90 -7.43 15.61
CA VAL A 406 -14.44 -8.82 15.54
C VAL A 406 -15.45 -9.76 16.20
N ILE A 407 -15.94 -9.41 17.40
CA ILE A 407 -16.96 -10.19 18.10
C ILE A 407 -18.25 -10.26 17.28
N ALA A 408 -18.71 -9.14 16.72
CA ALA A 408 -19.90 -9.10 15.89
C ALA A 408 -19.77 -10.02 14.66
N LEU A 409 -18.64 -9.97 13.95
CA LEU A 409 -18.38 -10.83 12.79
C LEU A 409 -18.37 -12.32 13.14
N ILE A 410 -17.87 -12.68 14.33
CA ILE A 410 -17.94 -14.06 14.85
C ILE A 410 -19.38 -14.47 15.15
N GLN A 411 -20.18 -13.57 15.74
CA GLN A 411 -21.58 -13.87 16.07
C GLN A 411 -22.46 -14.02 14.82
N PHE A 412 -22.22 -13.22 13.79
CA PHE A 412 -22.91 -13.34 12.50
C PHE A 412 -22.39 -14.48 11.61
N GLY A 413 -21.35 -15.20 12.05
CA GLY A 413 -20.82 -16.37 11.34
C GLY A 413 -19.89 -16.03 10.16
N TYR A 414 -19.47 -14.77 9.99
CA TYR A 414 -18.50 -14.39 8.97
C TYR A 414 -17.06 -14.77 9.33
N ILE A 415 -16.75 -14.87 10.63
CA ILE A 415 -15.44 -15.34 11.10
C ILE A 415 -15.68 -16.58 11.96
N PRO A 416 -14.90 -17.66 11.80
CA PRO A 416 -15.05 -18.83 12.64
C PRO A 416 -14.91 -18.48 14.13
N ARG A 417 -15.60 -19.25 14.99
CA ARG A 417 -15.44 -19.15 16.44
C ARG A 417 -14.02 -19.54 16.83
N THR A 418 -13.16 -18.55 16.98
CA THR A 418 -11.73 -18.71 17.29
C THR A 418 -11.42 -18.14 18.66
N ASN A 419 -10.24 -18.51 19.18
CA ASN A 419 -9.73 -17.92 20.41
C ASN A 419 -9.46 -16.41 20.20
N LEU A 420 -10.20 -15.57 20.93
CA LEU A 420 -10.09 -14.11 20.86
C LEU A 420 -8.75 -13.56 21.37
N LEU A 421 -7.90 -14.36 22.02
CA LEU A 421 -6.60 -13.89 22.52
C LEU A 421 -5.74 -13.27 21.42
N ARG A 422 -5.66 -13.92 20.26
CA ARG A 422 -4.86 -13.46 19.13
C ARG A 422 -5.35 -12.11 18.56
N PRO A 423 -6.62 -11.97 18.12
CA PRO A 423 -7.12 -10.68 17.63
C PRO A 423 -7.11 -9.60 18.72
N THR A 424 -7.43 -9.94 19.97
CA THR A 424 -7.40 -8.96 21.08
C THR A 424 -5.99 -8.43 21.30
N PHE A 425 -4.97 -9.29 21.29
CA PHE A 425 -3.58 -8.87 21.40
C PHE A 425 -3.13 -8.01 20.22
N ALA A 426 -3.51 -8.39 18.98
CA ALA A 426 -3.23 -7.58 17.79
C ALA A 426 -3.87 -6.19 17.86
N ILE A 427 -5.13 -6.10 18.27
CA ILE A 427 -5.87 -4.84 18.47
C ILE A 427 -5.22 -3.99 19.56
N ALA A 428 -4.80 -4.59 20.68
CA ALA A 428 -4.11 -3.87 21.76
C ALA A 428 -2.81 -3.22 21.25
N VAL A 429 -1.98 -3.99 20.55
CA VAL A 429 -0.72 -3.49 19.99
C VAL A 429 -0.97 -2.43 18.92
N CYS A 430 -1.91 -2.63 17.99
CA CYS A 430 -2.25 -1.63 16.97
C CYS A 430 -2.79 -0.35 17.59
N SER A 431 -3.66 -0.42 18.61
CA SER A 431 -4.19 0.76 19.30
C SER A 431 -3.10 1.52 20.03
N PHE A 432 -2.13 0.81 20.63
CA PHE A 432 -0.99 1.46 21.26
C PHE A 432 -0.05 2.12 20.25
N VAL A 433 0.25 1.44 19.14
CA VAL A 433 1.08 2.00 18.05
C VAL A 433 0.40 3.21 17.42
N GLU A 434 -0.92 3.17 17.19
CA GLU A 434 -1.72 4.31 16.74
C GLU A 434 -1.47 5.53 17.64
N ALA A 435 -1.46 5.35 18.96
CA ALA A 435 -1.32 6.44 19.91
C ALA A 435 0.05 7.13 19.90
N ILE A 436 1.12 6.41 19.52
CA ILE A 436 2.51 6.87 19.63
C ILE A 436 3.20 7.10 18.29
N THR A 437 2.65 6.58 17.18
CA THR A 437 3.29 6.67 15.87
C THR A 437 3.11 8.07 15.27
N ASP A 438 4.18 8.54 14.64
CA ASP A 438 4.29 9.76 13.84
C ASP A 438 4.40 9.46 12.32
N GLN A 439 4.33 8.17 11.98
CA GLN A 439 4.28 7.70 10.60
C GLN A 439 2.85 7.78 10.08
N VAL A 440 2.65 7.63 8.78
CA VAL A 440 1.29 7.56 8.23
C VAL A 440 0.62 6.25 8.65
N ASP A 441 -0.25 6.36 9.66
CA ASP A 441 -1.15 5.32 10.18
C ASP A 441 -1.88 4.53 9.08
N ASN A 442 -2.31 5.19 8.01
CA ASN A 442 -3.03 4.55 6.89
C ASN A 442 -2.26 3.40 6.23
N ILE A 443 -0.93 3.37 6.29
CA ILE A 443 -0.13 2.26 5.75
C ILE A 443 0.47 1.37 6.85
N VAL A 444 0.87 1.97 7.97
CA VAL A 444 1.58 1.28 9.04
C VAL A 444 0.68 0.37 9.87
N LEU A 445 -0.51 0.84 10.26
CA LEU A 445 -1.42 0.07 11.12
C LEU A 445 -2.02 -1.15 10.39
N PRO A 446 -2.44 -1.05 9.11
CA PRO A 446 -2.91 -2.23 8.36
C PRO A 446 -1.87 -3.34 8.26
N LEU A 447 -0.62 -2.99 7.95
CA LEU A 447 0.48 -3.95 7.87
C LEU A 447 0.75 -4.62 9.21
N LEU A 448 0.82 -3.83 10.28
CA LEU A 448 1.03 -4.36 11.63
C LEU A 448 -0.09 -5.31 12.05
N MET A 449 -1.35 -4.90 11.84
CA MET A 449 -2.51 -5.74 12.11
C MET A 449 -2.42 -7.04 11.31
N TYR A 450 -2.18 -6.95 10.00
CA TYR A 450 -2.06 -8.10 9.10
C TYR A 450 -1.01 -9.09 9.59
N ILE A 451 0.22 -8.65 9.89
CA ILE A 451 1.30 -9.48 10.44
C ILE A 451 0.85 -10.24 11.70
N MET A 452 0.11 -9.57 12.59
CA MET A 452 -0.29 -10.15 13.87
C MET A 452 -1.46 -11.14 13.76
N VAL A 453 -2.37 -10.95 12.78
CA VAL A 453 -3.56 -11.80 12.61
C VAL A 453 -3.45 -12.84 11.50
N LEU A 454 -2.54 -12.68 10.53
CA LEU A 454 -2.16 -13.68 9.51
C LEU A 454 -1.51 -14.88 10.15
#